data_AF-A0A9J6G9L3-F1
#
_entry.id   AF-A0A9J6G9L3-F1
#
_cell.length_a   1.000
_cell.length_b   1.000
_cell.length_c   1.000
_cell.angle_alpha   90.00
_cell.angle_beta   90.00
_cell.angle_gamma   90.00
#
_symmetry.space_group_name_H-M   'P 1'
#
loop_
_entity.id
_entity.type
_entity.pdbx_description
1 polymer ?
#
loop_
_entity_poly.entity_id
_entity_poly.type
_entity_poly.pdbx_seq_one_letter_code
_entity_poly.pdbx_strand_id
1 'polypeptide(L)'
;MTTTISSGLSMVVINPKTRRWTLTRYAGLKAEAIKDEWSRRLTEPVYIQRYLISWGIEFESVDGQVSFFLSFRLKKGIYDEFLDWPFSYTLKLCLIHPETQQEDCASEKPDVENYYKYFARPLKDSNDRLGLASATFDTSYCEENGFIKEDKLLLKLEVLL
;
A
#
# COMPACT_ATOMS: atom_id res chain seq x y z
N MET A 1 -16.29 20.41 -48.85
CA MET A 1 -17.28 19.92 -47.87
C MET A 1 -16.53 19.14 -46.82
N THR A 2 -16.52 19.66 -45.60
CA THR A 2 -15.90 19.11 -44.40
C THR A 2 -16.76 17.98 -43.86
N THR A 3 -16.18 16.84 -43.51
CA THR A 3 -16.84 15.91 -42.57
C THR A 3 -15.78 15.30 -41.66
N THR A 4 -15.61 15.98 -40.53
CA THR A 4 -14.97 15.46 -39.32
C THR A 4 -15.92 14.46 -38.69
N ILE A 5 -15.47 13.24 -38.40
CA ILE A 5 -16.15 12.35 -37.46
C ILE A 5 -15.22 12.18 -36.27
N SER A 6 -15.50 12.97 -35.23
CA SER A 6 -14.97 12.81 -33.89
C SER A 6 -15.71 11.66 -33.22
N SER A 7 -15.10 10.48 -33.12
CA SER A 7 -15.59 9.43 -32.22
C SER A 7 -14.91 9.60 -30.86
N GLY A 8 -15.64 10.17 -29.91
CA GLY A 8 -15.23 10.23 -28.52
C GLY A 8 -15.03 8.83 -27.95
N LEU A 9 -13.79 8.48 -27.64
CA LEU A 9 -13.50 7.43 -26.68
C LEU A 9 -13.88 7.96 -25.31
N SER A 10 -15.02 7.51 -24.76
CA SER A 10 -15.20 7.61 -23.32
C SER A 10 -14.10 6.77 -22.69
N MET A 11 -13.13 7.43 -22.06
CA MET A 11 -12.24 6.75 -21.14
C MET A 11 -13.13 6.23 -20.01
N VAL A 12 -13.49 4.95 -20.06
CA VAL A 12 -13.88 4.23 -18.86
C VAL A 12 -12.66 4.31 -17.96
N VAL A 13 -12.66 5.24 -17.00
CA VAL A 13 -11.63 5.31 -15.97
C VAL A 13 -11.85 4.08 -15.09
N ILE A 14 -11.27 2.96 -15.50
CA ILE A 14 -11.18 1.76 -14.68
C ILE A 14 -10.28 2.16 -13.51
N ASN A 15 -10.88 2.50 -12.38
CA ASN A 15 -10.15 2.74 -11.15
C ASN A 15 -9.76 1.39 -10.60
N PRO A 16 -8.47 1.01 -10.67
CA PRO A 16 -8.07 -0.31 -10.25
C PRO A 16 -8.26 -0.43 -8.74
N LYS A 17 -8.75 -1.60 -8.32
CA LYS A 17 -8.82 -2.00 -6.91
C LYS A 17 -7.45 -2.31 -6.33
N THR A 18 -6.45 -2.49 -7.21
CA THR A 18 -5.15 -3.03 -6.84
C THR A 18 -4.00 -2.23 -7.42
N ARG A 19 -2.87 -2.25 -6.70
CA ARG A 19 -1.58 -1.75 -7.17
C ARG A 19 -0.47 -2.71 -6.80
N ARG A 20 0.37 -3.06 -7.79
CA ARG A 20 1.61 -3.80 -7.56
C ARG A 20 2.76 -2.83 -7.37
N TRP A 21 3.72 -3.22 -6.55
CA TRP A 21 4.93 -2.46 -6.31
C TRP A 21 6.10 -3.39 -6.06
N THR A 22 7.25 -3.09 -6.67
CA THR A 22 8.52 -3.73 -6.35
C THR A 22 9.26 -2.85 -5.36
N LEU A 23 9.37 -3.31 -4.12
CA LEU A 23 10.31 -2.75 -3.17
C LEU A 23 11.73 -3.15 -3.58
N THR A 24 12.63 -2.17 -3.65
CA THR A 24 14.07 -2.36 -3.81
C THR A 24 14.79 -1.98 -2.53
N ARG A 25 16.05 -2.42 -2.35
CA ARG A 25 16.85 -2.16 -1.13
C ARG A 25 16.27 -2.84 0.11
N TYR A 26 15.70 -4.03 -0.05
CA TYR A 26 15.09 -4.78 1.06
C TYR A 26 16.08 -4.98 2.23
N ALA A 27 17.28 -5.50 1.95
CA ALA A 27 18.32 -5.76 2.93
C ALA A 27 18.80 -4.47 3.62
N GLY A 28 18.89 -3.37 2.86
CA GLY A 28 19.22 -2.07 3.41
C GLY A 28 18.16 -1.57 4.41
N LEU A 29 16.88 -1.69 4.06
CA LEU A 29 15.77 -1.32 4.93
C LEU A 29 15.70 -2.23 6.17
N LYS A 30 15.89 -3.54 6.02
CA LYS A 30 15.97 -4.47 7.15
C LYS A 30 17.13 -4.12 8.09
N ALA A 31 18.31 -3.80 7.55
CA ALA A 31 19.47 -3.38 8.35
C ALA A 31 19.25 -2.04 9.07
N GLU A 32 18.62 -1.07 8.40
CA GLU A 32 18.20 0.20 9.00
C GLU A 32 17.25 -0.05 10.19
N ALA A 33 16.27 -0.96 10.05
CA ALA A 33 15.34 -1.31 11.13
C ALA A 33 16.02 -2.03 12.30
N ILE A 34 17.02 -2.88 12.05
CA ILE A 34 17.81 -3.51 13.13
C ILE A 34 18.58 -2.46 13.94
N LYS A 35 19.10 -1.44 13.25
CA LYS A 35 19.93 -0.41 13.86
C LYS A 35 19.10 0.65 14.59
N ASP A 36 18.06 1.15 13.94
CA ASP A 36 17.28 2.32 14.37
C ASP A 36 15.87 1.92 14.86
N GLU A 37 15.66 0.62 15.14
CA GLU A 37 14.40 -0.05 15.55
C GLU A 37 13.30 -0.07 14.48
N TRP A 38 13.32 0.86 13.53
CA TRP A 38 12.36 0.94 12.43
C TRP A 38 12.99 1.48 11.15
N SER A 39 12.43 1.08 10.01
CA SER A 39 12.69 1.71 8.72
C SER A 39 11.43 1.66 7.87
N ARG A 40 11.34 2.47 6.81
CA ARG A 40 10.15 2.46 5.96
C ARG A 40 10.40 2.95 4.56
N ARG A 41 9.56 2.50 3.64
CA ARG A 41 9.52 3.00 2.27
C ARG A 41 8.07 3.08 1.80
N LEU A 42 7.68 4.26 1.30
CA LEU A 42 6.39 4.48 0.67
C LEU A 42 6.58 4.69 -0.84
N THR A 43 5.52 4.40 -1.59
CA THR A 43 5.36 4.75 -2.99
C THR A 43 5.08 6.24 -3.15
N GLU A 44 5.31 6.73 -4.37
CA GLU A 44 4.64 7.95 -4.82
C GLU A 44 3.11 7.79 -4.72
N PRO A 45 2.35 8.90 -4.55
CA PRO A 45 0.90 8.85 -4.44
C PRO A 45 0.27 8.22 -5.68
N VAL A 46 -0.65 7.29 -5.44
CA VAL A 46 -1.32 6.52 -6.50
C VAL A 46 -2.80 6.39 -6.20
N TYR A 47 -3.63 6.51 -7.24
CA TYR A 47 -5.05 6.27 -7.11
C TYR A 47 -5.36 4.78 -7.02
N ILE A 48 -6.08 4.39 -5.97
CA ILE A 48 -6.67 3.05 -5.77
C ILE A 48 -8.13 3.27 -5.38
N GLN A 49 -9.08 2.73 -6.14
CA GLN A 49 -10.50 3.04 -5.95
C GLN A 49 -10.80 4.55 -5.81
N ARG A 50 -10.14 5.39 -6.62
CA ARG A 50 -10.26 6.88 -6.60
C ARG A 50 -9.73 7.57 -5.34
N TYR A 51 -9.36 6.85 -4.29
CA TYR A 51 -8.59 7.41 -3.17
C TYR A 51 -7.14 7.61 -3.58
N LEU A 52 -6.58 8.78 -3.32
CA LEU A 52 -5.15 9.03 -3.53
C LEU A 52 -4.37 8.54 -2.31
N ILE A 53 -3.57 7.50 -2.50
CA ILE A 53 -2.89 6.80 -1.40
C ILE A 53 -1.38 6.77 -1.67
N SER A 54 -0.59 7.16 -0.67
CA SER A 54 0.80 6.71 -0.56
C SER A 54 0.83 5.51 0.37
N TRP A 55 1.35 4.38 -0.11
CA TRP A 55 1.42 3.14 0.66
C TRP A 55 2.82 2.54 0.55
N GLY A 56 3.11 1.55 1.37
CA GLY A 56 4.34 0.79 1.28
C GLY A 56 4.49 -0.07 2.52
N ILE A 57 5.73 -0.26 2.96
CA ILE A 57 6.01 -1.08 4.13
C ILE A 57 6.84 -0.34 5.16
N GLU A 58 6.57 -0.65 6.41
CA GLU A 58 7.36 -0.28 7.57
C GLU A 58 7.95 -1.55 8.16
N PHE A 59 9.27 -1.58 8.32
CA PHE A 59 9.97 -2.61 9.05
C PHE A 59 10.09 -2.19 10.50
N GLU A 60 9.92 -3.15 11.40
CA GLU A 60 10.05 -2.99 12.84
C GLU A 60 10.92 -4.13 13.38
N SER A 61 11.89 -3.76 14.21
CA SER A 61 12.77 -4.70 14.91
C SER A 61 12.38 -4.76 16.38
N VAL A 62 11.92 -5.93 16.84
CA VAL A 62 11.62 -6.19 18.25
C VAL A 62 12.47 -7.37 18.70
N ASP A 63 13.29 -7.17 19.74
CA ASP A 63 14.18 -8.20 20.30
C ASP A 63 15.08 -8.90 19.25
N GLY A 64 15.49 -8.15 18.22
CA GLY A 64 16.33 -8.64 17.12
C GLY A 64 15.59 -9.42 16.03
N GLN A 65 14.28 -9.62 16.17
CA GLN A 65 13.41 -10.14 15.12
C GLN A 65 12.85 -8.98 14.30
N VAL A 66 12.91 -9.10 12.97
CA VAL A 66 12.41 -8.06 12.07
C VAL A 66 11.17 -8.56 11.36
N SER A 67 10.09 -7.78 11.47
CA SER A 67 8.87 -7.94 10.69
C SER A 67 8.62 -6.69 9.87
N PHE A 68 7.71 -6.77 8.89
CA PHE A 68 7.20 -5.58 8.23
C PHE A 68 5.69 -5.64 8.05
N PHE A 69 5.07 -4.45 8.01
CA PHE A 69 3.63 -4.31 7.85
C PHE A 69 3.27 -3.17 6.90
N LEU A 70 2.02 -3.18 6.46
CA LEU A 70 1.47 -2.13 5.60
C LEU A 70 1.57 -0.77 6.29
N SER A 71 2.27 0.17 5.65
CA SER A 71 2.24 1.57 6.03
C SER A 71 1.49 2.35 4.96
N PHE A 72 0.54 3.19 5.34
CA PHE A 72 -0.22 3.96 4.37
C PHE A 72 -0.59 5.35 4.90
N ARG A 73 -0.94 6.22 3.94
CA ARG A 73 -1.43 7.57 4.19
C ARG A 73 -2.36 8.00 3.06
N LEU A 74 -3.52 8.52 3.45
CA LEU A 74 -4.44 9.19 2.54
C LEU A 74 -3.95 10.59 2.21
N LYS A 75 -3.94 10.91 0.92
CA LYS A 75 -3.61 12.23 0.39
C LYS A 75 -4.84 12.86 -0.23
N LYS A 76 -4.86 14.19 -0.27
CA LYS A 76 -5.95 14.93 -0.90
C LYS A 76 -6.03 14.61 -2.38
N GLY A 77 -7.10 13.94 -2.78
CA GLY A 77 -7.37 13.54 -4.15
C GLY A 77 -8.33 14.51 -4.83
N ILE A 78 -8.34 14.48 -6.16
CA ILE A 78 -9.30 15.26 -6.96
C ILE A 78 -10.72 14.70 -6.87
N TYR A 79 -10.87 13.46 -6.38
CA TYR A 79 -12.16 12.77 -6.28
C TYR A 79 -12.77 12.84 -4.87
N ASP A 80 -12.09 13.44 -3.89
CA ASP A 80 -12.46 13.36 -2.47
C ASP A 80 -13.88 13.84 -2.16
N GLU A 81 -14.45 14.73 -2.97
CA GLU A 81 -15.83 15.22 -2.80
C GLU A 81 -16.91 14.20 -3.19
N PHE A 82 -16.55 13.17 -3.95
CA PHE A 82 -17.47 12.13 -4.46
C PHE A 82 -17.26 10.77 -3.79
N LEU A 83 -16.46 10.72 -2.73
CA LEU A 83 -16.09 9.49 -2.04
C LEU A 83 -16.72 9.43 -0.66
N ASP A 84 -16.90 8.20 -0.18
CA ASP A 84 -17.35 7.94 1.18
C ASP A 84 -16.19 8.23 2.16
N TRP A 85 -16.56 8.86 3.27
CA TRP A 85 -15.65 9.18 4.36
C TRP A 85 -16.30 8.85 5.71
N PRO A 86 -15.51 8.40 6.69
CA PRO A 86 -14.07 8.09 6.61
C PRO A 86 -13.78 6.85 5.75
N PHE A 87 -12.54 6.73 5.27
CA PHE A 87 -12.09 5.54 4.56
C PHE A 87 -12.26 4.31 5.45
N SER A 88 -13.10 3.37 5.03
CA SER A 88 -13.51 2.22 5.84
C SER A 88 -13.35 0.86 5.14
N TYR A 89 -12.77 0.87 3.94
CA TYR A 89 -12.53 -0.34 3.15
C TYR A 89 -11.36 -1.15 3.71
N THR A 90 -11.49 -2.47 3.71
CA THR A 90 -10.42 -3.38 4.13
C THR A 90 -9.25 -3.28 3.15
N LEU A 91 -8.05 -3.11 3.69
CA LEU A 91 -6.80 -3.10 2.95
C LEU A 91 -6.17 -4.50 3.02
N LYS A 92 -5.80 -5.03 1.87
CA LYS A 92 -5.15 -6.35 1.75
C LYS A 92 -3.76 -6.16 1.14
N LEU A 93 -2.73 -6.49 1.92
CA LEU A 93 -1.34 -6.53 1.48
C LEU A 93 -0.99 -7.96 1.10
N CYS A 94 -0.44 -8.15 -0.10
CA CYS A 94 0.03 -9.45 -0.57
C CYS A 94 1.51 -9.41 -0.92
N LEU A 95 2.26 -10.40 -0.45
CA LEU A 95 3.54 -10.81 -1.02
C LEU A 95 3.28 -11.58 -2.30
N ILE A 96 4.10 -11.36 -3.33
CA ILE A 96 4.03 -12.11 -4.58
C ILE A 96 5.35 -12.85 -4.76
N HIS A 97 5.30 -14.18 -4.83
CA HIS A 97 6.47 -14.97 -5.13
C HIS A 97 6.95 -14.66 -6.56
N PRO A 98 8.22 -14.27 -6.76
CA PRO A 98 8.70 -13.74 -8.04
C PRO A 98 8.63 -14.75 -9.19
N GLU A 99 8.79 -16.04 -8.90
CA GLU A 99 8.81 -17.08 -9.93
C GLU A 99 7.44 -17.72 -10.17
N THR A 100 6.79 -18.22 -9.11
CA THR A 100 5.49 -18.91 -9.21
C THR A 100 4.30 -17.95 -9.34
N GLN A 101 4.48 -16.65 -9.06
CA GLN A 101 3.40 -15.65 -8.96
C GLN A 101 2.34 -15.98 -7.90
N GLN A 102 2.60 -16.94 -7.01
CA GLN A 102 1.74 -17.23 -5.87
C GLN A 102 1.71 -16.02 -4.93
N GLU A 103 0.54 -15.75 -4.37
CA GLU A 103 0.34 -14.66 -3.43
C GLU A 103 0.13 -15.19 -2.01
N ASP A 104 0.75 -14.54 -1.04
CA ASP A 104 0.45 -14.71 0.38
C ASP A 104 0.03 -13.36 0.95
N CYS A 105 -1.10 -13.31 1.64
CA CYS A 105 -1.78 -12.04 1.91
C CYS A 105 -2.26 -11.93 3.35
N ALA A 106 -2.10 -10.73 3.91
CA ALA A 106 -2.69 -10.31 5.16
C ALA A 106 -3.62 -9.12 4.91
N SER A 107 -4.67 -8.98 5.72
CA SER A 107 -5.65 -7.90 5.55
C SER A 107 -5.99 -7.24 6.86
N GLU A 108 -6.23 -5.94 6.81
CA GLU A 108 -6.65 -5.15 7.96
C GLU A 108 -7.84 -4.26 7.59
N LYS A 109 -8.86 -4.32 8.45
CA LYS A 109 -9.99 -3.39 8.38
C LYS A 109 -9.62 -2.12 9.17
N PRO A 110 -9.79 -0.91 8.59
CA PRO A 110 -9.60 0.34 9.31
C PRO A 110 -10.37 0.38 10.65
N ASP A 111 -9.65 0.58 11.75
CA ASP A 111 -10.24 0.91 13.05
C ASP A 111 -10.53 2.42 13.12
N VAL A 112 -11.62 2.79 12.45
CA VAL A 112 -12.06 4.19 12.32
C VAL A 112 -12.41 4.81 13.67
N GLU A 113 -12.91 4.01 14.62
CA GLU A 113 -13.36 4.51 15.93
C GLU A 113 -12.18 5.05 16.74
N ASN A 114 -11.07 4.32 16.79
CA ASN A 114 -9.89 4.72 17.56
C ASN A 114 -8.92 5.60 16.75
N TYR A 115 -8.95 5.53 15.42
CA TYR A 115 -7.95 6.15 14.56
C TYR A 115 -8.57 7.04 13.46
N TYR A 116 -9.73 7.65 13.73
CA TYR A 116 -10.48 8.50 12.77
C TYR A 116 -9.62 9.49 11.98
N LYS A 117 -8.68 10.20 12.65
CA LYS A 117 -7.85 11.24 12.00
C LYS A 117 -6.98 10.73 10.84
N TYR A 118 -6.68 9.43 10.80
CA TYR A 118 -5.88 8.82 9.73
C TYR A 118 -6.76 8.47 8.52
N PHE A 119 -8.04 8.20 8.75
CA PHE A 119 -9.00 7.73 7.75
C PHE A 119 -10.00 8.81 7.28
N ALA A 120 -10.07 9.95 7.97
CA ALA A 120 -10.93 11.07 7.61
C ALA A 120 -10.57 11.66 6.23
N ARG A 121 -11.48 12.45 5.65
CA ARG A 121 -11.20 13.18 4.41
C ARG A 121 -9.99 14.12 4.59
N PRO A 122 -8.94 14.04 3.75
CA PRO A 122 -7.83 14.97 3.82
C PRO A 122 -8.26 16.41 3.56
N LEU A 123 -8.12 17.27 4.59
CA LEU A 123 -8.40 18.71 4.47
C LEU A 123 -7.18 19.48 3.91
N LYS A 124 -5.98 19.03 4.29
CA LYS A 124 -4.67 19.49 3.80
C LYS A 124 -4.15 18.50 2.76
N ASP A 125 -2.87 18.60 2.37
CA ASP A 125 -2.25 17.72 1.37
C ASP A 125 -2.35 16.22 1.72
N SER A 126 -2.35 15.88 3.02
CA SER A 126 -2.51 14.51 3.48
C SER A 126 -2.91 14.42 4.96
N ASN A 127 -3.45 13.27 5.35
CA ASN A 127 -3.56 12.88 6.76
C ASN A 127 -2.18 12.49 7.32
N ASP A 128 -2.13 12.19 8.61
CA ASP A 128 -0.99 11.50 9.22
C ASP A 128 -0.82 10.09 8.62
N ARG A 129 0.39 9.53 8.73
CA ARG A 129 0.66 8.15 8.31
C ARG A 129 0.23 7.19 9.42
N LEU A 130 -0.31 6.05 9.04
CA LEU A 130 -0.61 4.95 9.96
C LEU A 130 0.08 3.66 9.50
N GLY A 131 0.64 2.93 10.45
CA GLY A 131 1.03 1.53 10.28
C GLY A 131 -0.13 0.61 10.64
N LEU A 132 -0.38 -0.40 9.82
CA LEU A 132 -1.46 -1.37 9.97
C LEU A 132 -0.83 -2.73 10.31
N ALA A 133 -0.57 -2.93 11.60
CA ALA A 133 0.22 -4.06 12.12
C ALA A 133 -0.51 -5.41 12.10
N SER A 134 -1.81 -5.46 11.80
CA SER A 134 -2.51 -6.73 11.56
C SER A 134 -2.14 -7.31 10.19
N ALA A 135 -1.62 -6.48 9.28
CA ALA A 135 -1.06 -6.89 7.99
C ALA A 135 0.46 -7.05 8.05
N THR A 136 0.95 -7.87 9.00
CA THR A 136 2.38 -8.10 9.26
C THR A 136 2.91 -9.38 8.60
N PHE A 137 4.17 -9.33 8.16
CA PHE A 137 4.93 -10.49 7.69
C PHE A 137 6.29 -10.55 8.39
N ASP A 138 6.71 -11.75 8.79
CA ASP A 138 8.05 -12.01 9.31
C ASP A 138 9.08 -12.03 8.17
N THR A 139 10.22 -11.36 8.37
CA THR A 139 11.26 -11.29 7.33
C THR A 139 11.94 -12.65 7.08
N SER A 140 12.13 -13.46 8.12
CA SER A 140 12.71 -14.80 8.01
C SER A 140 11.79 -15.71 7.19
N TYR A 141 10.47 -15.65 7.44
CA TYR A 141 9.48 -16.35 6.60
C TYR A 141 9.59 -15.94 5.13
N CYS A 142 9.68 -14.63 4.84
CA CYS A 142 9.78 -14.13 3.47
C CYS A 142 11.06 -14.62 2.76
N GLU A 143 12.17 -14.68 3.49
CA GLU A 143 13.47 -15.13 3.01
C GLU A 143 13.49 -16.64 2.77
N GLU A 144 13.03 -17.43 3.73
CA GLU A 144 12.99 -18.89 3.67
C GLU A 144 12.06 -19.42 2.57
N ASN A 145 10.97 -18.68 2.28
CA ASN A 145 9.98 -19.07 1.27
C ASN A 145 10.20 -18.40 -0.10
N GLY A 146 11.35 -17.75 -0.31
CA GLY A 146 11.74 -17.25 -1.63
C GLY A 146 10.99 -16.02 -2.15
N PHE A 147 10.26 -15.30 -1.28
CA PHE A 147 9.59 -14.05 -1.66
C PHE A 147 10.59 -12.91 -1.93
N ILE A 148 11.80 -13.00 -1.35
CA ILE A 148 12.89 -12.05 -1.57
C ILE A 148 13.84 -12.59 -2.64
N LYS A 149 14.02 -11.83 -3.73
CA LYS A 149 14.95 -12.17 -4.81
C LYS A 149 15.70 -10.94 -5.28
N GLU A 150 17.03 -11.02 -5.38
CA GLU A 150 17.90 -9.91 -5.81
C GLU A 150 17.64 -8.60 -5.03
N ASP A 151 17.52 -8.70 -3.70
CA ASP A 151 17.26 -7.54 -2.82
C ASP A 151 15.94 -6.79 -3.13
N LYS A 152 14.98 -7.52 -3.72
CA LYS A 152 13.65 -7.02 -4.08
C LYS A 152 12.56 -7.87 -3.45
N LEU A 153 11.46 -7.21 -3.12
CA LEU A 153 10.22 -7.82 -2.66
C LEU A 153 9.06 -7.33 -3.55
N LEU A 154 8.27 -8.25 -4.09
CA LEU A 154 7.10 -7.93 -4.89
C LEU A 154 5.85 -7.88 -4.02
N LEU A 155 5.15 -6.76 -4.06
CA LEU A 155 4.00 -6.47 -3.23
C LEU A 155 2.79 -6.13 -4.09
N LYS A 156 1.61 -6.38 -3.53
CA LYS A 156 0.35 -5.86 -4.05
C LYS A 156 -0.50 -5.33 -2.91
N LEU A 157 -1.02 -4.12 -3.06
CA LEU A 157 -2.08 -3.58 -2.24
C LEU A 157 -3.41 -3.71 -2.97
N GLU A 158 -4.43 -4.14 -2.25
CA GLU A 158 -5.81 -4.24 -2.73
C GLU A 158 -6.77 -3.57 -1.74
N VAL A 159 -7.73 -2.80 -2.27
CA VAL A 159 -8.87 -2.24 -1.53
C VAL A 159 -10.08 -3.14 -1.79
N LEU A 160 -10.59 -3.78 -0.73
CA LEU A 160 -11.76 -4.65 -0.78
C LEU A 160 -13.03 -3.81 -0.57
N LEU A 161 -13.95 -3.87 -1.55
CA LEU A 161 -15.25 -3.18 -1.53
C LEU A 161 -16.33 -4.07 -0.93
#